data_AF-A0A529XC41-F1
#
_entry.id   AF-A0A529XC41-F1
#
_cell.length_a   1.000
_cell.length_b   1.000
_cell.length_c   1.000
_cell.angle_alpha   90.00
_cell.angle_beta   90.00
_cell.angle_gamma   90.00
#
_symmetry.space_group_name_H-M   'P 1'
#
loop_
_entity.id
_entity.type
_entity.pdbx_description
1 polymer ?
#
loop_
_entity_poly.entity_id
_entity_poly.type
_entity_poly.pdbx_seq_one_letter_code
_entity_poly.pdbx_strand_id
1 'polypeptide(L)' 'SCKVATPQTKFGAGYRAGPLHCPAPIDGIKSWNVAGKQLTLYDENGGTLARLYSSGGEKFDGQTSSGQPISLTR' A
#
# COMPACT_ATOMS: atom_id res chain seq x y z
N SER A 1 -7.45 -10.68 5.60
CA SER A 1 -6.36 -10.78 4.61
C SER A 1 -6.96 -10.58 3.23
N CYS A 2 -6.31 -9.80 2.36
CA CYS A 2 -6.73 -9.58 0.98
C CYS A 2 -5.50 -9.50 0.07
N LYS A 3 -5.71 -9.54 -1.25
CA LYS A 3 -4.62 -9.44 -2.23
C LYS A 3 -4.67 -8.09 -2.91
N VAL A 4 -3.51 -7.58 -3.31
CA VAL A 4 -3.41 -6.34 -4.10
C VAL A 4 -2.59 -6.66 -5.34
N ALA A 5 -3.15 -6.42 -6.52
CA ALA A 5 -2.42 -6.52 -7.76
C ALA A 5 -1.50 -5.30 -7.92
N THR A 6 -0.20 -5.50 -8.04
CA THR A 6 0.81 -4.44 -8.15
C THR A 6 1.54 -4.49 -9.50
N PRO A 7 0.88 -4.16 -10.63
CA PRO A 7 1.54 -4.12 -11.92
C PRO A 7 2.63 -3.04 -11.96
N GLN A 8 3.70 -3.25 -12.73
CA GLN A 8 4.80 -2.28 -12.89
C GLN A 8 4.46 -1.08 -13.79
N THR A 9 3.19 -0.68 -13.83
CA THR A 9 2.71 0.48 -14.58
C THR A 9 2.74 1.71 -13.67
N LYS A 10 3.42 2.78 -14.10
CA LYS A 10 3.50 4.03 -13.35
C LYS A 10 2.13 4.71 -13.21
N PHE A 11 1.86 5.29 -12.04
CA PHE A 11 0.67 6.09 -11.74
C PHE A 11 0.91 6.98 -10.52
N GLY A 12 0.58 8.28 -10.64
CA GLY A 12 0.75 9.24 -9.56
C GLY A 12 2.20 9.28 -9.05
N ALA A 13 2.36 9.11 -7.74
CA ALA A 13 3.67 9.11 -7.06
C ALA A 13 4.39 7.74 -7.08
N GLY A 14 3.88 6.73 -7.79
CA GLY A 14 4.48 5.39 -7.80
C GLY A 14 3.94 4.48 -8.90
N TYR A 15 3.60 3.25 -8.54
CA TYR A 15 3.05 2.23 -9.41
C TYR A 15 1.59 1.95 -9.09
N ARG A 16 0.82 1.50 -10.09
CA ARG A 16 -0.59 1.12 -9.88
C ARG A 16 -0.69 0.00 -8.84
N ALA A 17 -1.71 0.09 -8.01
CA ALA A 17 -2.16 -0.96 -7.11
C ALA A 17 -3.67 -1.14 -7.29
N GLY A 18 -4.10 -2.39 -7.42
CA GLY A 18 -5.49 -2.80 -7.56
C GLY A 18 -5.88 -3.76 -6.44
N PRO A 19 -6.55 -3.30 -5.36
CA PRO A 19 -7.02 -4.18 -4.31
C PRO A 19 -8.06 -5.18 -4.86
N LEU A 20 -7.87 -6.46 -4.56
CA LEU A 20 -8.75 -7.55 -4.97
C LEU A 20 -9.64 -7.93 -3.80
N HIS A 21 -10.85 -7.34 -3.76
CA HIS A 21 -11.85 -7.56 -2.71
C HIS A 21 -11.31 -7.26 -1.29
N CYS A 22 -10.51 -6.21 -1.15
CA CYS A 22 -10.03 -5.76 0.16
C CYS A 22 -11.15 -5.03 0.93
N PRO A 23 -11.08 -5.03 2.28
CA PRO A 23 -11.96 -4.20 3.10
C PRO A 23 -11.48 -2.74 3.14
N ALA A 24 -12.37 -1.83 3.52
CA ALA A 24 -12.00 -0.45 3.81
C ALA A 24 -10.97 -0.35 4.96
N PRO A 25 -9.99 0.57 4.91
CA PRO A 25 -9.77 1.56 3.83
C PRO A 25 -8.82 1.07 2.70
N ILE A 26 -8.46 -0.22 2.69
CA ILE A 26 -7.48 -0.80 1.75
C ILE A 26 -8.08 -0.99 0.35
N ASP A 27 -9.40 -1.07 0.23
CA ASP A 27 -10.14 -1.03 -1.03
C ASP A 27 -9.94 0.26 -1.86
N GLY A 28 -9.59 1.36 -1.20
CA GLY A 28 -9.35 2.65 -1.83
C GLY A 28 -7.98 2.81 -2.49
N ILE A 29 -7.06 1.85 -2.32
CA ILE A 29 -5.70 1.96 -2.85
C ILE A 29 -5.73 1.98 -4.38
N LYS A 30 -5.05 2.96 -4.97
CA LYS A 30 -4.82 3.05 -6.42
C LYS A 30 -3.36 3.01 -6.80
N SER A 31 -2.47 3.37 -5.88
CA SER A 31 -1.03 3.29 -6.13
C SER A 31 -0.21 3.03 -4.89
N TRP A 32 1.02 2.63 -5.11
CA TRP A 32 2.00 2.35 -4.08
C TRP A 32 3.37 2.83 -4.54
N ASN A 33 4.20 3.24 -3.58
CA ASN A 33 5.59 3.61 -3.85
C ASN A 33 6.50 3.09 -2.73
N VAL A 34 7.75 2.78 -3.07
CA VAL A 34 8.79 2.43 -2.11
C VAL A 34 9.91 3.46 -2.19
N ALA A 35 10.21 4.08 -1.04
CA ALA A 35 11.31 5.00 -0.86
C ALA A 35 12.20 4.49 0.28
N GLY A 36 13.39 3.98 -0.06
CA GLY A 36 14.27 3.32 0.91
C GLY A 36 13.61 2.10 1.53
N LYS A 37 13.37 2.13 2.85
CA LYS A 37 12.70 1.04 3.59
C LYS A 37 11.20 1.28 3.79
N GLN A 38 10.66 2.40 3.31
CA GLN A 38 9.26 2.79 3.52
C GLN A 38 8.43 2.49 2.26
N LEU A 39 7.33 1.78 2.44
CA LEU A 39 6.27 1.60 1.45
C LEU A 39 5.11 2.54 1.81
N THR A 40 4.64 3.31 0.83
CA THR A 40 3.48 4.20 1.00
C THR A 40 2.37 3.77 0.05
N LEU A 41 1.16 3.65 0.58
CA LEU A 41 -0.06 3.34 -0.18
C LEU A 41 -0.86 4.63 -0.36
N TYR A 42 -1.36 4.84 -1.58
CA TYR A 42 -2.09 6.05 -1.94
C TYR A 42 -3.47 5.75 -2.52
N ASP A 43 -4.42 6.65 -2.26
CA ASP A 43 -5.74 6.67 -2.87
C ASP A 43 -5.70 7.22 -4.32
N GLU A 44 -6.89 7.39 -4.90
CA GLU A 44 -7.09 7.92 -6.25
C GLU A 44 -6.62 9.36 -6.43
N ASN A 45 -6.71 10.17 -5.37
CA ASN A 45 -6.30 11.57 -5.38
C ASN A 45 -4.80 11.75 -5.05
N GLY A 46 -4.07 10.66 -4.79
CA GLY A 46 -2.68 10.70 -4.33
C GLY A 46 -2.55 10.96 -2.82
N GLY A 47 -3.65 10.92 -2.06
CA GLY A 47 -3.65 10.99 -0.61
C GLY A 47 -2.99 9.75 0.00
N THR A 48 -2.25 9.91 1.10
CA THR A 48 -1.62 8.78 1.78
C THR A 48 -2.66 8.00 2.59
N LEU A 49 -2.91 6.75 2.21
CA LEU A 49 -3.78 5.83 2.94
C LEU A 49 -3.06 5.07 4.05
N ALA A 50 -1.81 4.68 3.82
CA ALA A 50 -1.02 3.97 4.80
C ALA A 50 0.48 4.11 4.54
N ARG A 51 1.26 3.96 5.62
CA ARG A 51 2.72 3.88 5.56
C ARG A 51 3.16 2.61 6.27
N LEU A 52 4.01 1.86 5.60
CA LEU A 52 4.60 0.63 6.09
C LEU A 52 6.11 0.71 5.96
N TYR A 53 6.81 -0.03 6.79
CA TYR A 53 8.26 -0.12 6.80
C TYR A 53 8.68 -1.58 6.67
N SER A 54 9.76 -1.82 5.94
CA SER A 54 10.31 -3.16 5.80
C SER A 54 10.73 -3.69 7.18
N SER A 55 10.12 -4.80 7.59
CA SER A 55 10.42 -5.51 8.84
C SER A 55 11.39 -6.69 8.63
N GLY A 56 11.85 -6.88 7.39
CA GLY A 56 12.76 -7.96 6.99
C GLY A 56 12.12 -8.90 5.96
N GLY A 57 12.94 -9.47 5.08
CA GLY A 57 12.48 -10.33 3.99
C GLY A 57 11.54 -9.60 3.03
N GLU A 58 10.42 -10.25 2.69
CA GLU A 58 9.38 -9.71 1.81
C GLU A 58 8.17 -9.15 2.60
N LYS A 59 8.40 -8.69 3.84
CA LYS A 59 7.37 -8.16 4.73
C LYS A 59 7.54 -6.66 5.01
N PHE A 60 6.40 -5.97 5.02
CA PHE A 60 6.27 -4.59 5.44
C PHE A 60 5.19 -4.50 6.54
N ASP A 61 5.47 -3.79 7.61
CA ASP A 61 4.55 -3.57 8.71
C ASP A 61 4.34 -2.07 8.93
N GLY A 62 3.12 -1.67 9.27
CA GLY A 62 2.82 -0.27 9.53
C GLY A 62 1.37 -0.06 9.88
N GLN A 63 0.85 1.11 9.52
CA GLN A 63 -0.50 1.51 9.87
C GLN A 63 -1.12 2.40 8.80
N THR A 64 -2.45 2.39 8.75
CA THR A 64 -3.24 3.32 7.96
C THR A 64 -3.12 4.74 8.53
N SER A 65 -3.53 5.73 7.75
CA SER A 65 -3.67 7.12 8.21
C SER A 65 -4.66 7.27 9.37
N SER A 66 -5.60 6.34 9.53
CA SER A 66 -6.52 6.25 10.67
C SER A 66 -5.95 5.51 11.89
N GLY A 67 -4.70 5.04 11.85
CA GLY A 67 -4.04 4.35 12.95
C GLY A 67 -4.34 2.85 13.06
N GLN A 68 -5.00 2.25 12.06
CA GLN A 68 -5.23 0.80 12.03
C GLN A 68 -3.93 0.08 11.63
N PRO A 69 -3.43 -0.89 12.42
CA PRO A 69 -2.23 -1.62 12.07
C PRO A 69 -2.47 -2.53 10.87
N ILE A 70 -1.52 -2.55 9.93
CA ILE A 70 -1.57 -3.42 8.75
C ILE A 70 -0.19 -4.02 8.45
N SER A 71 -0.20 -5.21 7.88
CA SER A 71 0.99 -5.92 7.40
C SER A 71 0.79 -6.30 5.94
N LEU A 72 1.85 -6.14 5.15
CA LEU A 72 1.91 -6.53 3.75
C LEU A 72 3.03 -7.53 3.57
N THR A 73 2.72 -8.65 2.93
CA THR A 73 3.65 -9.71 2.56
C THR A 73 3.51 -10.00 1.09
N ARG A 74 4.60 -10.37 0.42
CA ARG A 74 4.56 -10.84 -0.96
C ARG A 74 4.01 -12.26 -1.08
#